data_AF-A0A923R2V3-F1
#
_entry.id   AF-A0A923R2V3-F1
#
_cell.length_a   1.000
_cell.length_b   1.000
_cell.length_c   1.000
_cell.angle_alpha   90.00
_cell.angle_beta   90.00
_cell.angle_gamma   90.00
#
_symmetry.space_group_name_H-M   'P 1'
#
loop_
_entity.id
_entity.type
_entity.pdbx_description
1 polymer ?
#
loop_
_entity_poly.entity_id
_entity_poly.type
_entity_poly.pdbx_seq_one_letter_code
_entity_poly.pdbx_strand_id
1 'polypeptide(L)'
;MCYKVSTPKKYVAEQTYDYAQPYREWNSTYHVANGFDNPFLPAIINYEDAYRFIDFELCFIKKDFKHLDFLSKYRFGTLNARGEKIFETDSFKEAILSKRCLIIIDGFFESHKLRLKKEISIPYFITLKDREIFALAGIWDTWKNPVSGAVIRSCSIITTTPNRLLLQNLVFLFLFL
;
A
#
# COMPACT_ATOMS: atom_id res chain seq x y z
N MET A 1 -3.00 6.31 11.36
CA MET A 1 -2.83 5.20 10.39
C MET A 1 -3.27 5.79 9.08
N CYS A 2 -2.37 5.82 8.11
CA CYS A 2 -2.69 6.42 6.83
C CYS A 2 -3.56 5.46 6.02
N TYR A 3 -4.69 5.97 5.56
CA TYR A 3 -5.64 5.26 4.69
C TYR A 3 -5.86 6.01 3.38
N LYS A 4 -5.09 7.07 3.13
CA LYS A 4 -5.27 7.94 1.98
C LYS A 4 -3.92 8.23 1.35
N VAL A 5 -3.71 7.76 0.14
CA VAL A 5 -2.49 7.99 -0.64
C VAL A 5 -2.84 8.74 -1.92
N SER A 6 -1.88 9.43 -2.50
CA SER A 6 -1.99 10.03 -3.83
C SER A 6 -1.05 9.27 -4.77
N THR A 7 -1.51 8.95 -5.97
CA THR A 7 -0.76 8.14 -6.94
C THR A 7 -0.31 9.02 -8.10
N PRO A 8 0.94 8.86 -8.58
CA PRO A 8 1.43 9.70 -9.64
C PRO A 8 0.79 9.37 -10.98
N LYS A 9 0.94 10.29 -11.93
CA LYS A 9 0.61 10.00 -13.34
C LYS A 9 1.51 8.89 -13.88
N LYS A 10 0.95 8.09 -14.79
CA LYS A 10 1.63 6.95 -15.40
C LYS A 10 3.03 7.25 -15.94
N TYR A 11 3.12 8.25 -16.81
CA TYR A 11 4.39 8.61 -17.44
C TYR A 11 5.45 9.06 -16.43
N VAL A 12 5.06 9.67 -15.30
CA VAL A 12 6.02 10.13 -14.28
C VAL A 12 6.68 8.93 -13.61
N ALA A 13 5.90 7.89 -13.27
CA ALA A 13 6.47 6.69 -12.66
C ALA A 13 7.28 5.86 -13.67
N GLU A 14 6.82 5.74 -14.92
CA GLU A 14 7.58 5.03 -15.97
C GLU A 14 8.91 5.75 -16.29
N GLN A 15 8.96 7.08 -16.21
CA GLN A 15 10.22 7.84 -16.36
C GLN A 15 11.12 7.74 -15.12
N THR A 16 10.54 7.72 -13.92
CA THR A 16 11.32 7.68 -12.67
C THR A 16 11.87 6.28 -12.39
N TYR A 17 11.12 5.24 -12.72
CA TYR A 17 11.51 3.84 -12.56
C TYR A 17 11.61 3.16 -13.93
N ASP A 18 12.42 3.74 -14.82
CA ASP A 18 12.62 3.34 -16.22
C ASP A 18 13.18 1.91 -16.40
N TYR A 19 13.79 1.37 -15.35
CA TYR A 19 14.25 -0.01 -15.28
C TYR A 19 13.11 -1.03 -15.13
N ALA A 20 11.92 -0.61 -14.69
CA ALA A 20 10.77 -1.49 -14.51
C ALA A 20 9.95 -1.57 -15.80
N GLN A 21 9.67 -2.78 -16.26
CA GLN A 21 8.85 -2.99 -17.47
C GLN A 21 7.39 -3.18 -17.10
N PRO A 22 6.43 -2.81 -17.98
CA PRO A 22 5.02 -3.14 -17.74
C PRO A 22 4.80 -4.65 -17.62
N TYR A 23 4.18 -5.13 -16.54
CA TYR A 23 3.69 -6.52 -16.46
C TYR A 23 2.32 -6.67 -17.12
N ARG A 24 1.45 -5.69 -16.88
CA ARG A 24 0.07 -5.59 -17.34
C ARG A 24 -0.31 -4.12 -17.52
N GLU A 25 -1.43 -3.88 -18.19
CA GLU A 25 -1.96 -2.54 -18.37
C GLU A 25 -2.22 -1.87 -17.01
N TRP A 26 -1.42 -0.85 -16.72
CA TRP A 26 -1.65 0.07 -15.61
C TRP A 26 -2.64 1.15 -16.05
N ASN A 27 -3.82 1.16 -15.40
CA ASN A 27 -4.94 2.05 -15.69
C ASN A 27 -5.25 3.04 -14.56
N SER A 28 -4.57 2.91 -13.42
CA SER A 28 -4.89 3.64 -12.19
C SER A 28 -4.31 5.05 -12.19
N THR A 29 -5.16 6.08 -12.34
CA THR A 29 -4.83 7.49 -12.11
C THR A 29 -5.67 8.03 -10.96
N TYR A 30 -5.33 7.69 -9.71
CA TYR A 30 -6.01 8.25 -8.56
C TYR A 30 -5.29 9.52 -8.11
N HIS A 31 -5.96 10.67 -8.19
CA HIS A 31 -5.49 11.88 -7.52
C HIS A 31 -5.47 11.71 -5.99
N VAL A 32 -6.44 10.98 -5.43
CA VAL A 32 -6.45 10.56 -4.03
C VAL A 32 -7.15 9.20 -3.94
N ALA A 33 -6.44 8.19 -3.48
CA ALA A 33 -6.92 6.84 -3.25
C ALA A 33 -7.23 6.65 -1.76
N ASN A 34 -8.49 6.36 -1.43
CA ASN A 34 -8.95 6.07 -0.07
C ASN A 34 -9.03 4.55 0.13
N GLY A 35 -8.26 4.00 1.07
CA GLY A 35 -8.12 2.56 1.28
C GLY A 35 -9.41 1.82 1.63
N PHE A 36 -10.42 2.52 2.17
CA PHE A 36 -11.73 1.92 2.42
C PHE A 36 -12.56 1.69 1.14
N ASP A 37 -12.15 2.27 0.02
CA ASP A 37 -12.73 2.02 -1.31
C ASP A 37 -12.01 0.88 -2.05
N ASN A 38 -11.02 0.24 -1.39
CA ASN A 38 -10.13 -0.79 -1.96
C ASN A 38 -9.57 -0.41 -3.35
N PRO A 39 -8.90 0.75 -3.48
CA PRO A 39 -8.37 1.24 -4.75
C PRO A 39 -7.25 0.33 -5.26
N PHE A 40 -7.02 0.37 -6.57
CA PHE A 40 -5.82 -0.20 -7.17
C PHE A 40 -4.64 0.77 -6.99
N LEU A 41 -3.54 0.28 -6.45
CA LEU A 41 -2.31 1.04 -6.28
C LEU A 41 -1.23 0.51 -7.23
N PRO A 42 -0.50 1.41 -7.93
CA PRO A 42 0.62 1.01 -8.76
C PRO A 42 1.77 0.55 -7.89
N ALA A 43 2.41 -0.55 -8.28
CA ALA A 43 3.53 -1.11 -7.57
C ALA A 43 4.58 -1.72 -8.51
N ILE A 44 5.81 -1.85 -8.01
CA ILE A 44 6.87 -2.63 -8.65
C ILE A 44 7.10 -3.91 -7.87
N ILE A 45 7.21 -5.03 -8.60
CA ILE A 45 7.62 -6.34 -8.07
C ILE A 45 8.86 -6.83 -8.79
N ASN A 46 9.59 -7.74 -8.16
CA ASN A 46 10.56 -8.59 -8.85
C ASN A 46 9.85 -9.87 -9.28
N TYR A 47 9.84 -10.15 -10.59
CA TYR A 47 9.22 -11.32 -11.19
C TYR A 47 10.08 -11.80 -12.36
N GLU A 48 10.46 -13.09 -12.35
CA GLU A 48 11.33 -13.71 -13.37
C GLU A 48 12.60 -12.89 -13.65
N ASP A 49 13.32 -12.54 -12.57
CA ASP A 49 14.57 -11.79 -12.59
C ASP A 49 14.48 -10.38 -13.21
N ALA A 50 13.27 -9.81 -13.24
CA ALA A 50 13.05 -8.46 -13.75
C ALA A 50 12.09 -7.66 -12.87
N TYR A 51 12.31 -6.34 -12.84
CA TYR A 51 11.37 -5.42 -12.20
C TYR A 51 10.19 -5.16 -13.13
N ARG A 52 9.00 -5.21 -12.55
CA ARG A 52 7.75 -5.12 -13.29
C ARG A 52 6.71 -4.23 -12.60
N PHE A 53 6.09 -3.34 -13.36
CA PHE A 53 4.92 -2.57 -12.92
C PHE A 53 3.66 -3.44 -12.88
N ILE A 54 2.89 -3.33 -11.80
CA ILE A 54 1.63 -4.04 -11.59
C ILE A 54 0.71 -3.23 -10.68
N ASP A 55 -0.60 -3.35 -10.88
CA ASP A 55 -1.61 -2.80 -9.96
C ASP A 55 -2.08 -3.85 -8.95
N PHE A 56 -2.17 -3.47 -7.68
CA PHE A 56 -2.74 -4.28 -6.60
C PHE A 56 -3.93 -3.58 -5.94
N GLU A 57 -4.98 -4.35 -5.65
CA GLU A 57 -6.09 -3.86 -4.83
C GLU A 57 -5.62 -3.67 -3.37
N LEU A 58 -5.84 -2.50 -2.78
CA LEU A 58 -5.46 -2.24 -1.38
C LEU A 58 -6.47 -2.91 -0.44
N CYS A 59 -6.26 -4.19 -0.16
CA CYS A 59 -7.13 -5.02 0.68
C CYS A 59 -6.53 -6.40 1.00
N PHE A 60 -5.22 -6.50 1.29
CA PHE A 60 -4.46 -7.77 1.34
C PHE A 60 -5.28 -9.01 1.78
N ILE A 61 -5.41 -9.97 0.87
CA ILE A 61 -6.08 -11.24 1.08
C ILE A 61 -5.04 -12.35 0.96
N LYS A 62 -4.80 -13.05 2.07
CA LYS A 62 -3.89 -14.20 2.09
C LYS A 62 -4.44 -15.30 1.16
N LYS A 63 -3.57 -15.92 0.36
CA LYS A 63 -3.93 -16.95 -0.64
C LYS A 63 -4.85 -18.07 -0.15
N ASP A 64 -4.77 -18.42 1.14
CA ASP A 64 -5.49 -19.52 1.79
C ASP A 64 -6.67 -19.05 2.65
N PHE A 65 -7.09 -17.79 2.54
CA PHE A 65 -8.25 -17.26 3.25
C PHE A 65 -9.55 -17.99 2.83
N LYS A 66 -10.30 -18.52 3.80
CA LYS A 66 -11.51 -19.36 3.57
C LYS A 66 -12.81 -18.78 4.12
N HIS A 67 -12.74 -17.79 5.01
CA HIS A 67 -13.89 -17.31 5.78
C HIS A 67 -14.65 -16.20 5.05
N LEU A 68 -15.39 -16.55 3.99
CA LEU A 68 -16.05 -15.59 3.10
C LEU A 68 -17.01 -14.63 3.81
N ASP A 69 -17.75 -15.10 4.81
CA ASP A 69 -18.67 -14.26 5.61
C ASP A 69 -17.94 -13.13 6.37
N PHE A 70 -16.62 -13.28 6.55
CA PHE A 70 -15.75 -12.31 7.21
C PHE A 70 -14.89 -11.50 6.24
N LEU A 71 -15.01 -11.74 4.92
CA LEU A 71 -14.13 -11.16 3.92
C LEU A 71 -14.13 -9.62 3.95
N SER A 72 -15.30 -9.00 4.09
CA SER A 72 -15.42 -7.54 4.16
C SER A 72 -14.63 -6.96 5.35
N LYS A 73 -14.83 -7.53 6.55
CA LYS A 73 -14.08 -7.14 7.75
C LYS A 73 -12.58 -7.40 7.59
N TYR A 74 -12.23 -8.53 6.99
CA TYR A 74 -10.84 -8.92 6.75
C TYR A 74 -10.11 -7.94 5.83
N ARG A 75 -10.75 -7.51 4.73
CA ARG A 75 -10.21 -6.54 3.76
C ARG A 75 -9.89 -5.20 4.41
N PHE A 76 -10.77 -4.69 5.27
CA PHE A 76 -10.51 -3.43 6.00
C PHE A 76 -9.45 -3.57 7.10
N GLY A 77 -9.30 -4.78 7.67
CA GLY A 77 -8.28 -5.06 8.69
C GLY A 77 -6.86 -5.20 8.16
N THR A 78 -6.68 -5.25 6.84
CA THR A 78 -5.41 -5.63 6.18
C THR A 78 -4.88 -4.56 5.22
N LEU A 79 -5.41 -3.34 5.26
CA LEU A 79 -4.91 -2.20 4.48
C LEU A 79 -3.44 -1.87 4.83
N ASN A 80 -3.09 -1.97 6.11
CA ASN A 80 -1.75 -1.70 6.63
C ASN A 80 -1.19 -2.93 7.38
N ALA A 81 0.08 -3.24 7.15
CA ALA A 81 0.84 -4.26 7.86
C ALA A 81 1.85 -3.57 8.81
N ARG A 82 1.74 -3.82 10.12
CA ARG A 82 2.67 -3.26 11.10
C ARG A 82 4.02 -3.97 11.03
N GLY A 83 5.06 -3.26 10.61
CA GLY A 83 6.40 -3.77 10.43
C GLY A 83 6.98 -4.40 11.69
N GLU A 84 6.63 -3.87 12.86
CA GLU A 84 7.08 -4.39 14.16
C GLU A 84 6.62 -5.83 14.42
N LYS A 85 5.52 -6.28 13.80
CA LYS A 85 4.92 -7.61 14.01
C LYS A 85 4.70 -8.38 12.70
N ILE A 86 5.28 -7.91 11.60
CA ILE A 86 4.95 -8.43 10.27
C ILE A 86 5.35 -9.90 10.09
N PHE A 87 6.44 -10.33 10.76
CA PHE A 87 6.93 -11.70 10.76
C PHE A 87 6.13 -12.64 11.68
N GLU A 88 5.32 -12.10 12.59
CA GLU A 88 4.50 -12.84 13.54
C GLU A 88 3.04 -12.93 13.11
N THR A 89 2.55 -11.90 12.40
CA THR A 89 1.14 -11.76 12.03
C THR A 89 0.74 -12.81 11.00
N ASP A 90 -0.25 -13.66 11.32
CA ASP A 90 -0.68 -14.78 10.48
C ASP A 90 -1.03 -14.40 9.04
N SER A 91 -1.66 -13.24 8.85
CA SER A 91 -1.96 -12.71 7.52
C SER A 91 -0.71 -12.43 6.70
N PHE A 92 0.40 -12.01 7.32
CA PHE A 92 1.52 -11.37 6.63
C PHE A 92 2.82 -12.19 6.66
N LYS A 93 3.00 -13.07 7.64
CA LYS A 93 4.26 -13.77 7.93
C LYS A 93 4.83 -14.59 6.77
N GLU A 94 3.98 -15.14 5.90
CA GLU A 94 4.42 -15.84 4.68
C GLU A 94 4.75 -14.86 3.55
N ALA A 95 3.90 -13.84 3.36
CA ALA A 95 4.03 -12.88 2.27
C ALA A 95 5.28 -12.00 2.42
N ILE A 96 5.64 -11.60 3.65
CA ILE A 96 6.83 -10.76 3.87
C ILE A 96 8.14 -11.41 3.40
N LEU A 97 8.20 -12.74 3.35
CA LEU A 97 9.41 -13.47 2.94
C LEU A 97 9.62 -13.50 1.43
N SER A 98 8.55 -13.45 0.62
CA SER A 98 8.65 -13.74 -0.83
C SER A 98 7.76 -12.89 -1.73
N LYS A 99 6.84 -12.11 -1.16
CA LYS A 99 5.83 -11.33 -1.89
C LYS A 99 5.91 -9.85 -1.51
N ARG A 100 7.10 -9.29 -1.65
CA ARG A 100 7.35 -7.86 -1.41
C ARG A 100 7.07 -7.06 -2.67
N CYS A 101 6.61 -5.83 -2.52
CA CYS A 101 6.43 -4.87 -3.58
C CYS A 101 6.83 -3.45 -3.13
N LEU A 102 7.02 -2.58 -4.10
CA LEU A 102 7.24 -1.14 -3.92
C LEU A 102 5.98 -0.43 -4.40
N ILE A 103 5.17 0.10 -3.48
CA ILE A 103 3.92 0.79 -3.80
C ILE A 103 4.27 2.24 -4.13
N ILE A 104 3.98 2.68 -5.35
CA ILE A 104 4.40 3.99 -5.87
C ILE A 104 3.35 5.04 -5.54
N ILE A 105 3.78 6.13 -4.91
CA ILE A 105 2.94 7.26 -4.53
C ILE A 105 3.68 8.58 -4.77
N ASP A 106 2.94 9.68 -4.94
CA ASP A 106 3.51 11.05 -4.90
C ASP A 106 3.32 11.70 -3.52
N GLY A 107 2.49 11.11 -2.66
CA GLY A 107 2.36 11.48 -1.27
C GLY A 107 1.24 10.73 -0.55
N PHE A 108 1.08 11.02 0.73
CA PHE A 108 0.01 10.44 1.54
C PHE A 108 -0.56 11.45 2.53
N PHE A 109 -1.79 11.20 2.98
CA PHE A 109 -2.47 12.09 3.91
C PHE A 109 -2.49 11.48 5.32
N GLU A 110 -2.04 12.24 6.31
CA GLU A 110 -2.19 11.89 7.72
C GLU A 110 -2.90 13.04 8.46
N SER A 111 -3.86 12.69 9.30
CA SER A 111 -4.63 13.67 10.07
C SER A 111 -3.98 13.93 11.42
N HIS A 112 -3.63 15.18 11.70
CA HIS A 112 -3.17 15.60 13.01
C HIS A 112 -4.34 16.13 13.84
N LYS A 113 -4.46 15.60 15.05
CA LYS A 113 -5.48 16.02 16.01
C LYS A 113 -4.93 17.17 16.85
N LEU A 114 -5.53 18.33 16.72
CA LEU A 114 -5.27 19.47 17.60
C LEU A 114 -6.28 19.46 18.74
N ARG A 115 -5.76 19.34 19.96
CA ARG A 115 -6.56 19.36 21.18
C ARG A 115 -6.64 20.80 21.70
N LEU A 116 -7.56 21.57 21.14
CA LEU A 116 -7.94 22.90 21.63
C LEU A 116 -9.18 22.78 22.55
N LYS A 117 -10.06 23.79 22.58
CA LYS A 117 -11.37 23.70 23.28
C LYS A 117 -12.31 22.64 22.66
N LYS A 118 -12.12 22.31 21.38
CA LYS A 118 -12.77 21.22 20.64
C LYS A 118 -11.69 20.46 19.88
N GLU A 119 -11.82 19.14 19.75
CA GLU A 119 -10.92 18.33 18.92
C GLU A 119 -11.13 18.71 17.44
N ILE A 120 -10.05 19.16 16.78
CA ILE A 120 -10.02 19.48 15.36
C ILE A 120 -9.03 18.55 14.69
N SER A 121 -9.42 17.94 13.57
CA SER A 121 -8.57 17.05 12.78
C SER A 121 -8.17 17.77 11.50
N ILE A 122 -6.88 18.02 11.31
CA ILE A 122 -6.34 18.69 10.12
C ILE A 122 -5.59 17.67 9.27
N PRO A 123 -5.98 17.47 7.99
CA PRO A 123 -5.24 16.61 7.08
C PRO A 123 -3.95 17.31 6.61
N TYR A 124 -2.83 16.61 6.72
CA TYR A 124 -1.55 17.02 6.15
C TYR A 124 -1.22 16.12 4.97
N PHE A 125 -0.82 16.72 3.85
CA PHE A 125 -0.25 16.00 2.72
C PHE A 125 1.26 15.89 2.92
N ILE A 126 1.76 14.66 2.97
CA ILE A 126 3.14 14.32 3.29
C ILE A 126 3.82 13.82 2.02
N THR A 127 4.93 14.47 1.67
CA THR A 127 5.76 14.16 0.51
C THR A 127 7.23 14.08 0.91
N LEU A 128 8.07 13.58 0.01
CA LEU A 128 9.51 13.69 0.16
C LEU A 128 10.00 15.02 -0.42
N LYS A 129 10.95 15.64 0.28
CA LYS A 129 11.63 16.83 -0.23
C LYS A 129 12.41 16.45 -1.50
N ASP A 130 12.31 17.29 -2.53
CA ASP A 130 13.06 17.18 -3.78
C ASP A 130 12.78 15.88 -4.59
N ARG A 131 11.67 15.17 -4.30
CA ARG A 131 11.20 14.02 -5.10
C ARG A 131 9.72 14.18 -5.42
N GLU A 132 9.37 14.11 -6.70
CA GLU A 132 7.97 14.14 -7.15
C GLU A 132 7.22 12.88 -6.73
N ILE A 133 7.90 11.73 -6.75
CA ILE A 133 7.32 10.44 -6.39
C ILE A 133 8.29 9.61 -5.55
N PHE A 134 7.76 8.62 -4.82
CA PHE A 134 8.54 7.67 -4.04
C PHE A 134 7.80 6.36 -3.84
N ALA A 135 8.48 5.37 -3.26
CA ALA A 135 7.92 4.06 -2.99
C ALA A 135 7.74 3.81 -1.49
N LEU A 136 6.60 3.22 -1.14
CA LEU A 136 6.36 2.61 0.16
C LEU A 136 6.63 1.12 0.09
N ALA A 137 7.17 0.55 1.17
CA ALA A 137 7.28 -0.88 1.28
C ALA A 137 5.88 -1.52 1.36
N GLY A 138 5.64 -2.55 0.55
CA GLY A 138 4.40 -3.30 0.54
C GLY A 138 4.62 -4.82 0.55
N ILE A 139 3.58 -5.53 0.92
CA ILE A 139 3.45 -6.98 0.67
C ILE A 139 2.21 -7.24 -0.16
N TRP A 140 2.22 -8.30 -0.94
CA TRP A 140 1.11 -8.69 -1.80
C TRP A 140 0.81 -10.18 -1.74
N ASP A 141 -0.36 -10.58 -2.20
CA ASP A 141 -0.69 -11.98 -2.46
C ASP A 141 -1.77 -12.08 -3.53
N THR A 142 -1.99 -13.30 -4.03
CA THR A 142 -3.06 -13.62 -4.96
C THR A 142 -4.04 -14.60 -4.32
N TRP A 143 -5.27 -14.15 -4.13
CA TRP A 143 -6.35 -14.97 -3.61
C TRP A 143 -7.35 -15.29 -4.72
N LYS A 144 -7.76 -16.55 -4.81
CA LYS A 144 -8.81 -16.99 -5.71
C LYS A 144 -10.08 -17.22 -4.89
N ASN A 145 -11.14 -16.49 -5.20
CA ASN A 145 -12.43 -16.68 -4.56
C ASN A 145 -12.90 -18.13 -4.79
N PRO A 146 -13.13 -18.92 -3.73
CA PRO A 146 -13.47 -20.33 -3.86
C PRO A 146 -14.88 -20.57 -4.43
N VAL A 147 -15.75 -19.56 -4.44
CA VAL A 147 -17.12 -19.64 -4.97
C VAL A 147 -17.18 -19.11 -6.39
N SER A 148 -16.74 -17.86 -6.62
CA SER A 148 -16.86 -17.22 -7.95
C SER A 148 -15.70 -17.55 -8.89
N GLY A 149 -14.59 -18.09 -8.37
CA GLY A 149 -13.36 -18.29 -9.13
C GLY A 149 -12.59 -17.00 -9.45
N ALA A 150 -13.11 -15.83 -9.06
CA ALA A 150 -12.47 -14.54 -9.28
C ALA A 150 -11.09 -14.48 -8.63
N VAL A 151 -10.10 -13.95 -9.35
CA VAL A 151 -8.73 -13.82 -8.86
C VAL A 151 -8.50 -12.38 -8.42
N ILE A 152 -8.18 -12.20 -7.14
CA ILE A 152 -7.87 -10.91 -6.54
C ILE A 152 -6.37 -10.87 -6.24
N ARG A 153 -5.68 -9.90 -6.83
CA ARG A 153 -4.31 -9.54 -6.45
C ARG A 153 -4.39 -8.34 -5.54
N SER A 154 -3.92 -8.50 -4.32
CA SER A 154 -4.10 -7.49 -3.29
C SER A 154 -2.81 -7.22 -2.55
N CYS A 155 -2.70 -6.02 -1.98
CA CYS A 155 -1.54 -5.58 -1.23
C CYS A 155 -1.91 -4.98 0.13
N SER A 156 -0.88 -4.88 0.98
CA SER A 156 -0.89 -4.15 2.25
C SER A 156 0.32 -3.23 2.26
N ILE A 157 0.14 -2.00 2.77
CA ILE A 157 1.25 -1.06 2.94
C ILE A 157 1.94 -1.35 4.28
N ILE A 158 3.26 -1.48 4.29
CA ILE A 158 4.02 -1.70 5.53
C ILE A 158 4.19 -0.36 6.27
N THR A 159 3.66 -0.32 7.48
CA THR A 159 3.80 0.81 8.40
C THR A 159 4.86 0.52 9.46
N THR A 160 5.41 1.57 10.05
CA THR A 160 6.37 1.54 11.16
C THR A 160 6.12 2.70 12.13
N THR A 161 6.97 2.78 13.14
CA THR A 161 6.98 3.81 14.17
C THR A 161 7.31 5.18 13.58
N PRO A 162 6.60 6.24 13.98
CA PRO A 162 6.85 7.56 13.45
C PRO A 162 8.20 8.17 13.76
N ASN A 163 8.73 8.91 12.79
CA ASN A 163 9.88 9.79 13.01
C ASN A 163 9.45 11.08 13.74
N ARG A 164 10.44 11.90 14.13
CA ARG A 164 10.22 13.12 14.90
C ARG A 164 9.29 14.14 14.25
N LEU A 165 9.27 14.21 12.92
CA LEU A 165 8.42 15.14 12.18
C LEU A 165 6.94 14.74 12.26
N LEU A 166 6.68 13.44 12.38
CA LEU A 166 5.35 12.83 12.30
C LEU A 166 4.90 12.26 13.66
N LEU A 167 5.46 12.79 14.77
CA LEU A 167 5.42 12.24 16.13
C LEU A 167 4.04 12.11 16.81
N GLN A 168 2.96 12.10 16.04
CA GLN A 168 1.60 11.85 16.53
C GLN A 168 0.92 10.64 15.86
N ASN A 169 1.44 10.09 14.75
CA ASN A 169 0.82 8.98 14.00
C ASN A 169 1.84 8.18 13.18
N LEU A 170 1.61 6.86 12.93
CA LEU A 170 2.49 5.93 12.19
C LEU A 170 3.19 6.52 10.95
N VAL A 171 4.42 6.06 10.67
CA VAL A 171 5.18 6.41 9.46
C VAL A 171 5.44 5.16 8.64
N PHE A 172 5.45 5.28 7.31
CA PHE A 172 5.73 4.16 6.43
C PHE A 172 7.22 3.80 6.39
N LEU A 173 7.52 2.53 6.12
CA LEU A 173 8.88 2.13 5.82
C LEU A 173 9.17 2.54 4.37
N PHE A 174 10.06 3.52 4.19
CA PHE A 174 10.56 3.90 2.88
C PHE A 174 11.67 2.93 2.47
N LEU A 175 11.51 2.29 1.32
CA LEU A 175 12.64 1.65 0.64
C LEU A 175 13.30 2.74 -0.21
N PHE A 176 14.46 3.21 0.24
CA PHE A 176 15.38 3.91 -0.65
C PHE A 176 16.06 2.82 -1.50
N LEU A 177 15.60 2.65 -2.74
CA LEU A 177 16.44 2.11 -3.80
C LEU A 177 17.20 3.26 -4.44
#